data_AF-A0A1Y4J5P5-F1
#
_entry.id   AF-A0A1Y4J5P5-F1
#
_cell.length_a   1.000
_cell.length_b   1.000
_cell.length_c   1.000
_cell.angle_alpha   90.00
_cell.angle_beta   90.00
_cell.angle_gamma   90.00
#
_symmetry.space_group_name_H-M   'P 1'
#
loop_
_entity.id
_entity.type
_entity.pdbx_description
1 polymer ?
#
loop_
_entity_poly.entity_id
_entity_poly.type
_entity_poly.pdbx_seq_one_letter_code
_entity_poly.pdbx_strand_id
1 'polypeptide(L)'
;MFREKEICDAIRTAYLHLFPDKKERKRALSRLDLELVAQGVRYRGEIVLAYQTSGSHECALDYYGPELFPQRGCCIYQKTVQSHSTQVDAACIRELWLLDDGRFVEVSGVTTKYRSAYERFSTCYRTVHHIVKGRDWKDYPPEEITDAFEDINDHPFDGMPGVFYEV
;
A
#
# COMPACT_ATOMS: atom_id res chain seq x y z
N MET A 1 11.45 -10.09 9.24
CA MET A 1 12.79 -9.57 8.85
C MET A 1 12.75 -9.38 7.35
N PHE A 2 13.15 -8.21 6.86
CA PHE A 2 13.15 -7.88 5.44
C PHE A 2 14.02 -8.84 4.62
N ARG A 3 13.51 -9.31 3.48
CA ARG A 3 14.20 -10.26 2.59
C ARG A 3 14.21 -9.76 1.15
N GLU A 4 15.26 -9.01 0.81
CA GLU A 4 15.43 -8.37 -0.50
C GLU A 4 15.21 -9.33 -1.68
N LYS A 5 15.81 -10.51 -1.63
CA LYS A 5 15.64 -11.54 -2.68
C LYS A 5 14.18 -11.96 -2.84
N GLU A 6 13.44 -12.12 -1.73
CA GLU A 6 12.03 -12.51 -1.78
C GLU A 6 11.16 -11.39 -2.35
N ILE A 7 11.49 -10.12 -2.06
CA ILE A 7 10.84 -8.96 -2.67
C ILE A 7 11.05 -8.96 -4.19
N CYS A 8 12.31 -9.07 -4.65
CA CYS A 8 12.63 -9.12 -6.08
C CYS A 8 11.92 -10.28 -6.79
N ASP A 9 11.92 -11.47 -6.20
CA ASP A 9 11.26 -12.65 -6.77
C ASP A 9 9.73 -12.51 -6.75
N ALA A 10 9.16 -11.87 -5.73
CA ALA A 10 7.73 -11.55 -5.67
C ALA A 10 7.32 -10.58 -6.78
N ILE A 11 8.08 -9.51 -7.01
CA ILE A 11 7.81 -8.55 -8.11
C ILE A 11 7.90 -9.25 -9.47
N ARG A 12 8.94 -10.07 -9.70
CA ARG A 12 9.04 -10.86 -10.94
C ARG A 12 7.84 -11.79 -11.14
N THR A 13 7.37 -12.41 -10.06
CA THR A 13 6.18 -13.28 -10.09
C THR A 13 4.92 -12.50 -10.40
N ALA A 14 4.74 -11.32 -9.81
CA ALA A 14 3.63 -10.42 -10.12
C ALA A 14 3.62 -10.04 -11.61
N TYR A 15 4.77 -9.60 -12.14
CA TYR A 15 4.91 -9.20 -13.56
C TYR A 15 4.69 -10.37 -14.52
N LEU A 16 4.95 -11.62 -14.11
CA LEU A 16 4.62 -12.81 -14.89
C LEU A 16 3.12 -12.97 -15.12
N HIS A 17 2.30 -12.58 -14.14
CA HIS A 17 0.85 -12.67 -14.22
C HIS A 17 0.20 -11.40 -14.80
N LEU A 18 0.75 -10.22 -14.50
CA LEU A 18 0.31 -8.93 -15.05
C LEU A 18 0.58 -8.82 -16.56
N PHE A 19 1.74 -9.35 -17.01
CA PHE A 19 2.15 -9.35 -18.42
C PHE A 19 2.39 -10.79 -18.91
N PRO A 20 1.34 -11.48 -19.40
CA PRO A 20 1.48 -12.82 -19.96
C PRO A 20 2.43 -12.85 -21.17
N ASP A 21 2.38 -11.81 -22.02
CA ASP A 21 3.30 -11.68 -23.15
C ASP A 21 4.74 -11.46 -22.67
N LYS A 22 5.66 -12.26 -23.22
CA LYS A 22 7.07 -12.27 -22.80
C LYS A 22 7.80 -10.99 -23.19
N LYS A 23 7.46 -10.37 -24.32
CA LYS A 23 8.14 -9.17 -24.83
C LYS A 23 7.70 -7.95 -24.01
N GLU A 24 6.40 -7.82 -23.76
CA GLU A 24 5.83 -6.78 -22.89
C GLU A 24 6.38 -6.89 -21.48
N ARG A 25 6.37 -8.10 -20.89
CA ARG A 25 6.94 -8.32 -19.55
C ARG A 25 8.40 -7.92 -19.45
N LYS A 26 9.23 -8.29 -20.43
CA LYS A 26 10.65 -7.91 -20.45
C LYS A 26 10.81 -6.40 -20.54
N ARG A 27 9.98 -5.73 -21.34
CA ARG A 27 10.00 -4.27 -21.47
C ARG A 27 9.61 -3.60 -20.15
N ALA A 28 8.54 -4.06 -19.50
CA ALA A 28 8.09 -3.53 -18.21
C ALA A 28 9.15 -3.72 -17.12
N LEU A 29 9.70 -4.94 -16.98
CA LEU A 29 10.77 -5.20 -16.00
C LEU A 29 12.07 -4.45 -16.29
N SER A 30 12.38 -4.15 -17.56
CA SER A 30 13.60 -3.39 -17.91
C SER A 30 13.57 -1.92 -17.47
N ARG A 31 12.41 -1.40 -17.06
CA ARG A 31 12.27 -0.05 -16.49
C ARG A 31 12.64 0.01 -15.01
N LEU A 32 12.82 -1.14 -14.36
CA LEU A 32 13.06 -1.24 -12.93
C LEU A 32 14.48 -1.74 -12.63
N ASP A 33 15.14 -1.09 -11.69
CA ASP A 33 16.21 -1.69 -10.91
C ASP A 33 15.56 -2.40 -9.70
N LEU A 34 15.42 -3.71 -9.78
CA LEU A 34 14.71 -4.49 -8.76
C LEU A 34 15.39 -4.42 -7.38
N GLU A 35 16.71 -4.27 -7.31
CA GLU A 35 17.42 -4.13 -6.04
C GLU A 35 17.10 -2.76 -5.42
N LEU A 36 17.09 -1.70 -6.24
CA LEU A 36 16.69 -0.37 -5.80
C LEU A 36 15.22 -0.32 -5.37
N VAL A 37 14.33 -0.96 -6.12
CA VAL A 37 12.91 -1.08 -5.74
C VAL A 37 12.76 -1.80 -4.42
N ALA A 38 13.50 -2.89 -4.19
CA ALA A 38 13.44 -3.60 -2.91
C ALA A 38 13.93 -2.73 -1.75
N GLN A 39 14.99 -1.94 -1.94
CA GLN A 39 15.44 -0.94 -0.96
C GLN A 39 14.38 0.14 -0.71
N GLY A 40 13.72 0.63 -1.77
CA GLY A 40 12.63 1.58 -1.67
C GLY A 40 11.42 1.02 -0.91
N VAL A 41 11.02 -0.22 -1.19
CA VAL A 41 9.96 -0.93 -0.43
C VAL A 41 10.33 -1.03 1.05
N ARG A 42 11.58 -1.37 1.38
CA ARG A 42 12.05 -1.43 2.77
C ARG A 42 12.00 -0.06 3.45
N TYR A 43 12.42 0.97 2.75
CA TYR A 43 12.49 2.33 3.29
C TYR A 43 11.07 2.87 3.54
N ARG A 44 10.21 2.80 2.50
CA ARG A 44 8.82 3.28 2.50
C ARG A 44 7.85 2.42 3.29
N GLY A 45 8.22 1.19 3.65
CA GLY A 45 7.35 0.28 4.39
C GLY A 45 6.85 0.89 5.70
N GLU A 46 5.65 0.52 6.13
CA GLU A 46 5.05 1.03 7.36
C GLU A 46 4.42 -0.11 8.18
N ILE A 47 4.17 0.18 9.46
CA ILE A 47 3.39 -0.72 10.30
C ILE A 47 1.95 -0.60 9.84
N VAL A 48 1.42 -1.68 9.26
CA VAL A 48 0.03 -1.70 8.79
C VAL A 48 -0.87 -1.87 10.01
N LEU A 49 -1.66 -0.87 10.35
CA LEU A 49 -2.56 -0.91 11.52
C LEU A 49 -3.95 -1.40 11.14
N ALA A 50 -4.56 -2.23 11.99
CA ALA A 50 -5.94 -2.67 11.85
C ALA A 50 -6.94 -1.52 12.11
N TYR A 51 -6.54 -0.53 12.90
CA TYR A 51 -7.32 0.68 13.13
C TYR A 51 -6.41 1.87 13.38
N GLN A 52 -6.78 3.02 12.84
CA GLN A 52 -6.12 4.29 13.11
C GLN A 52 -7.15 5.41 13.14
N THR A 53 -7.03 6.32 14.09
CA THR A 53 -7.74 7.60 14.10
C THR A 53 -6.76 8.74 14.32
N SER A 54 -7.02 9.86 13.68
CA SER A 54 -6.28 11.11 13.91
C SER A 54 -7.18 12.32 13.71
N GLY A 55 -6.80 13.43 14.34
CA GLY A 55 -7.48 14.71 14.09
C GLY A 55 -6.69 15.92 14.54
N SER A 56 -7.13 17.10 14.11
CA SER A 56 -6.44 18.38 14.37
C SER A 56 -7.08 19.22 15.47
N HIS A 57 -8.19 18.77 16.06
CA HIS A 57 -8.87 19.47 17.15
C HIS A 57 -8.22 19.13 18.49
N GLU A 58 -8.31 20.01 19.50
CA GLU A 58 -7.72 19.80 20.83
C GLU A 58 -8.26 18.55 21.55
N CYS A 59 -9.51 18.18 21.28
CA CYS A 59 -10.14 16.96 21.79
C CYS A 59 -9.99 15.75 20.85
N ALA A 60 -9.27 15.90 19.72
CA ALA A 60 -9.02 14.77 18.85
C ALA A 60 -8.14 13.74 19.57
N LEU A 61 -8.42 12.47 19.32
CA LEU A 61 -7.61 11.37 19.81
C LEU A 61 -6.83 10.79 18.64
N ASP A 62 -5.51 10.88 18.72
CA ASP A 62 -4.63 10.03 17.94
C ASP A 62 -4.58 8.66 18.61
N TYR A 63 -5.14 7.65 17.95
CA TYR A 63 -5.15 6.29 18.45
C TYR A 63 -4.80 5.30 17.35
N TYR A 64 -3.86 4.42 17.69
CA TYR A 64 -3.34 3.38 16.85
C TYR A 64 -3.77 2.03 17.43
N GLY A 65 -4.53 1.28 16.65
CA GLY A 65 -4.95 -0.07 16.98
C GLY A 65 -3.81 -1.09 16.84
N PRO A 66 -4.11 -2.38 16.96
CA PRO A 66 -3.09 -3.41 16.80
C PRO A 66 -2.52 -3.45 15.37
N GLU A 67 -1.29 -3.93 15.27
CA GLU A 67 -0.67 -4.24 13.98
C GLU A 67 -1.48 -5.34 13.26
N LEU A 68 -1.78 -5.12 11.98
CA LEU A 68 -2.49 -6.09 11.13
C LEU A 68 -1.57 -7.26 10.73
N PHE A 69 -0.27 -7.00 10.65
CA PHE A 69 0.76 -7.99 10.37
C PHE A 69 1.92 -7.81 11.35
N PRO A 70 2.61 -8.88 11.77
CA PRO A 70 3.80 -8.80 12.64
C PRO A 70 5.06 -8.37 11.86
N GLN A 71 4.90 -7.52 10.84
CA GLN A 71 5.94 -7.03 9.93
C GLN A 71 5.46 -5.79 9.18
N ARG A 72 6.41 -5.01 8.63
CA ARG A 72 6.09 -3.84 7.81
C ARG A 72 5.62 -4.27 6.41
N GLY A 73 4.92 -3.36 5.75
CA GLY A 73 4.54 -3.49 4.35
C GLY A 73 4.48 -2.15 3.65
N CYS A 74 4.60 -2.18 2.32
CA CYS A 74 4.44 -1.02 1.46
C CYS A 74 3.11 -1.16 0.71
N CYS A 75 2.23 -0.17 0.82
CA CYS A 75 1.03 -0.11 -0.01
C CYS A 75 1.45 0.24 -1.44
N ILE A 76 1.11 -0.61 -2.40
CA ILE A 76 1.48 -0.42 -3.82
C ILE A 76 0.27 -0.17 -4.72
N TYR A 77 -0.95 -0.31 -4.19
CA TYR A 77 -2.17 -0.05 -4.94
C TYR A 77 -3.32 0.19 -3.99
N GLN A 78 -4.21 1.12 -4.34
CA GLN A 78 -5.42 1.38 -3.59
C GLN A 78 -6.55 1.75 -4.55
N LYS A 79 -7.72 1.13 -4.37
CA LYS A 79 -8.95 1.51 -5.05
C LYS A 79 -10.09 1.77 -4.06
N THR A 80 -10.92 2.74 -4.39
CA THR A 80 -12.22 2.95 -3.73
C THR A 80 -13.24 2.01 -4.35
N VAL A 81 -13.82 1.13 -3.53
CA VAL A 81 -14.88 0.20 -3.95
C VAL A 81 -16.24 0.88 -3.90
N GLN A 82 -16.48 1.66 -2.85
CA GLN A 82 -17.71 2.40 -2.63
C GLN A 82 -17.40 3.63 -1.82
N SER A 83 -18.05 4.75 -2.13
CA SER A 83 -17.93 5.98 -1.35
C SER A 83 -19.28 6.66 -1.16
N HIS A 84 -19.42 7.35 -0.04
CA HIS A 84 -20.53 8.21 0.29
C HIS A 84 -19.98 9.53 0.84
N SER A 85 -20.40 10.65 0.26
CA SER A 85 -19.90 11.98 0.61
C SER A 85 -21.07 12.88 0.99
N THR A 86 -21.08 13.34 2.24
CA THR A 86 -22.00 14.38 2.71
C THR A 86 -21.21 15.45 3.45
N GLN A 87 -21.44 15.64 4.75
CA GLN A 87 -20.57 16.42 5.61
C GLN A 87 -19.31 15.63 6.01
N VAL A 88 -19.37 14.30 5.92
CA VAL A 88 -18.27 13.36 6.14
C VAL A 88 -18.13 12.50 4.90
N ASP A 89 -16.90 12.28 4.45
CA ASP A 89 -16.58 11.31 3.41
C ASP A 89 -16.35 9.96 4.05
N ALA A 90 -17.12 8.95 3.63
CA ALA A 90 -16.91 7.57 4.00
C ALA A 90 -16.59 6.75 2.75
N ALA A 91 -15.56 5.90 2.80
CA ALA A 91 -15.19 5.05 1.67
C ALA A 91 -14.77 3.66 2.12
N CYS A 92 -15.33 2.65 1.45
CA CYS A 92 -14.81 1.28 1.46
C CYS A 92 -13.68 1.20 0.43
N ILE A 93 -12.50 0.80 0.86
CA ILE A 93 -11.29 0.72 0.04
C ILE A 93 -10.76 -0.71 -0.03
N ARG A 94 -10.02 -0.99 -1.11
CA ARG A 94 -9.16 -2.17 -1.26
C ARG A 94 -7.75 -1.69 -1.50
N GLU A 95 -6.83 -2.14 -0.67
CA GLU A 95 -5.40 -1.85 -0.75
C GLU A 95 -4.64 -3.14 -1.05
N LEU A 96 -3.59 -3.06 -1.86
CA LEU A 96 -2.63 -4.14 -2.06
C LEU A 96 -1.32 -3.78 -1.36
N TRP A 97 -0.93 -4.62 -0.42
CA TRP A 97 0.28 -4.43 0.36
C TRP A 97 1.35 -5.45 -0.02
N LEU A 98 2.56 -5.00 -0.27
CA LEU A 98 3.76 -5.82 -0.38
C LEU A 98 4.47 -5.85 0.98
N LEU A 99 4.43 -7.00 1.65
CA LEU A 99 5.05 -7.17 2.96
C LEU A 99 6.56 -7.46 2.86
N ASP A 100 7.29 -7.22 3.95
CA ASP A 100 8.75 -7.42 4.07
C ASP A 100 9.27 -8.82 3.69
N ASP A 101 8.40 -9.83 3.66
CA ASP A 101 8.68 -11.22 3.27
C ASP A 101 8.23 -11.55 1.83
N GLY A 102 7.95 -10.55 1.00
CA GLY A 102 7.56 -10.74 -0.40
C GLY A 102 6.12 -11.17 -0.61
N ARG A 103 5.30 -11.28 0.44
CA ARG A 103 3.87 -11.60 0.26
C ARG A 103 3.09 -10.37 -0.16
N PHE A 104 2.24 -10.55 -1.16
CA PHE A 104 1.20 -9.59 -1.52
C PHE A 104 -0.10 -9.93 -0.79
N VAL A 105 -0.66 -8.95 -0.08
CA VAL A 105 -1.88 -9.12 0.69
C VAL A 105 -2.87 -8.02 0.33
N GLU A 106 -4.06 -8.42 -0.10
CA GLU A 106 -5.18 -7.51 -0.24
C GLU A 106 -5.78 -7.24 1.14
N VAL A 107 -5.89 -5.97 1.47
CA VAL A 107 -6.48 -5.46 2.70
C VAL A 107 -7.73 -4.69 2.32
N SER A 108 -8.82 -4.97 3.04
CA SER A 108 -10.05 -4.21 2.90
C SER A 108 -10.19 -3.24 4.05
N GLY A 109 -10.58 -2.00 3.73
CA GLY A 109 -10.69 -0.96 4.72
C GLY A 109 -11.95 -0.13 4.59
N VAL A 110 -12.30 0.52 5.68
CA VAL A 110 -13.32 1.57 5.73
C VAL A 110 -12.62 2.82 6.26
N THR A 111 -12.67 3.89 5.48
CA THR A 111 -12.16 5.19 5.88
C THR A 111 -13.30 6.15 6.10
N THR A 112 -13.18 6.99 7.13
CA THR A 112 -14.01 8.18 7.27
C THR A 112 -13.11 9.39 7.36
N LYS A 113 -13.47 10.47 6.65
CA LYS A 113 -12.73 11.72 6.64
C LYS A 113 -13.71 12.87 6.78
N TYR A 114 -13.47 13.71 7.78
CA TYR A 114 -14.13 14.99 7.92
C TYR A 114 -13.09 16.09 7.73
N ARG A 115 -13.46 17.14 7.00
CA ARG A 115 -12.62 18.32 6.82
C ARG A 115 -13.47 19.57 6.78
N SER A 116 -13.17 20.49 7.68
CA SER A 116 -13.66 21.87 7.65
C SER A 116 -12.50 22.85 7.45
N ALA A 117 -12.80 24.15 7.52
CA ALA A 117 -11.77 25.20 7.50
C ALA A 117 -10.83 25.15 8.72
N TYR A 118 -11.29 24.59 9.84
CA TYR A 118 -10.59 24.64 11.12
C TYR A 118 -10.14 23.26 11.61
N GLU A 119 -10.85 22.21 11.22
CA GLU A 119 -10.69 20.89 11.81
C GLU A 119 -10.65 19.79 10.77
N ARG A 120 -9.92 18.73 11.12
CA ARG A 120 -9.82 17.50 10.35
C ARG A 120 -9.92 16.32 11.29
N PHE A 121 -10.67 15.31 10.88
CA PHE A 121 -10.72 14.02 11.55
C PHE A 121 -10.64 12.94 10.49
N SER A 122 -9.88 11.89 10.77
CA SER A 122 -9.85 10.72 9.92
C SER A 122 -9.83 9.45 10.73
N THR A 123 -10.55 8.45 10.27
CA THR A 123 -10.43 7.09 10.79
C THR A 123 -10.21 6.13 9.64
N CYS A 124 -9.49 5.04 9.90
CA CYS A 124 -9.31 3.95 8.99
C CYS A 124 -9.37 2.64 9.77
N TYR A 125 -10.30 1.77 9.39
CA TYR A 125 -10.38 0.39 9.87
C TYR A 125 -9.94 -0.53 8.74
N ARG A 126 -9.11 -1.53 9.03
CA ARG A 126 -8.58 -2.48 8.06
C ARG A 126 -8.76 -3.91 8.53
N THR A 127 -8.97 -4.81 7.58
CA THR A 127 -8.94 -6.26 7.79
C THR A 127 -8.30 -6.95 6.60
N VAL A 128 -7.62 -8.06 6.86
CA VAL A 128 -7.05 -8.90 5.79
C VAL A 128 -8.20 -9.44 4.95
N HIS A 129 -8.17 -9.16 3.65
CA HIS A 129 -9.15 -9.68 2.72
C HIS A 129 -8.68 -11.01 2.11
N HIS A 130 -7.47 -11.01 1.55
CA HIS A 130 -6.96 -12.14 0.77
C HIS A 130 -5.44 -12.08 0.59
N ILE A 131 -4.78 -13.23 0.47
CA ILE A 131 -3.36 -13.30 0.09
C ILE A 131 -3.29 -13.53 -1.42
N VAL A 132 -2.75 -12.56 -2.16
CA VAL A 132 -2.76 -12.53 -3.63
C VAL A 132 -1.79 -13.55 -4.21
N LYS A 133 -2.27 -14.42 -5.10
CA LYS A 133 -1.46 -15.46 -5.76
C LYS A 133 -1.89 -15.67 -7.21
N GLY A 134 -0.93 -15.97 -8.07
CA GLY A 134 -1.20 -16.58 -9.37
C GLY A 134 -2.24 -15.83 -10.22
N ARG A 135 -3.44 -16.40 -10.33
CA ARG A 135 -4.54 -15.85 -11.13
C ARG A 135 -5.16 -14.57 -10.56
N ASP A 136 -4.99 -14.30 -9.27
CA ASP A 136 -5.60 -13.15 -8.58
C ASP A 136 -5.05 -11.82 -9.13
N TRP A 137 -3.85 -11.83 -9.71
CA TRP A 137 -3.24 -10.70 -10.41
C TRP A 137 -4.09 -10.17 -11.58
N LYS A 138 -5.03 -10.95 -12.10
CA LYS A 138 -5.96 -10.52 -13.16
C LYS A 138 -6.93 -9.44 -12.70
N ASP A 139 -7.14 -9.29 -11.40
CA ASP A 139 -8.06 -8.31 -10.82
C ASP A 139 -7.40 -6.94 -10.57
N TYR A 140 -6.08 -6.83 -10.87
CA TYR A 140 -5.31 -5.60 -10.75
C TYR A 140 -4.91 -5.06 -12.12
N PRO A 141 -5.05 -3.74 -12.35
CA PRO A 141 -4.64 -3.11 -13.59
C PRO A 141 -3.10 -3.10 -13.70
N PRO A 142 -2.50 -3.72 -14.72
CA PRO A 142 -1.04 -3.78 -14.85
C PRO A 142 -0.36 -2.42 -14.83
N GLU A 143 -0.97 -1.41 -15.46
CA GLU A 143 -0.42 -0.06 -15.56
C GLU A 143 -0.26 0.59 -14.17
N GLU A 144 -1.29 0.55 -13.31
CA GLU A 144 -1.20 1.16 -11.97
C GLU A 144 -0.19 0.42 -11.07
N ILE A 145 -0.08 -0.90 -11.21
CA ILE A 145 0.93 -1.66 -10.46
C ILE A 145 2.34 -1.33 -10.96
N THR A 146 2.54 -1.19 -12.28
CA THR A 146 3.84 -0.79 -12.80
C THR A 146 4.21 0.62 -12.39
N ASP A 147 3.26 1.56 -12.43
CA ASP A 147 3.49 2.95 -12.05
C ASP A 147 3.90 3.05 -10.57
N ALA A 148 3.30 2.24 -9.69
CA ALA A 148 3.69 2.19 -8.29
C ALA A 148 5.14 1.70 -8.08
N PHE A 149 5.56 0.65 -8.79
CA PHE A 149 6.94 0.17 -8.68
C PHE A 149 7.95 1.10 -9.35
N GLU A 150 7.57 1.76 -10.43
CA GLU A 150 8.40 2.77 -11.09
C GLU A 150 8.55 4.02 -10.22
N ASP A 151 7.49 4.46 -9.53
CA ASP A 151 7.58 5.53 -8.54
C ASP A 151 8.54 5.15 -7.39
N ILE A 152 8.46 3.92 -6.88
CA ILE A 152 9.42 3.43 -5.88
C ILE A 152 10.85 3.37 -6.46
N ASN A 153 11.01 3.00 -7.73
CA ASN A 153 12.32 2.94 -8.39
C ASN A 153 12.95 4.32 -8.57
N ASP A 154 12.16 5.29 -9.03
CA ASP A 154 12.62 6.63 -9.37
C ASP A 154 12.80 7.49 -8.12
N HIS A 155 12.01 7.21 -7.09
CA HIS A 155 11.97 7.96 -5.82
C HIS A 155 12.13 7.05 -4.58
N PRO A 156 13.14 6.16 -4.50
CA PRO A 156 13.21 5.10 -3.50
C PRO A 156 13.24 5.61 -2.05
N PHE A 157 13.75 6.84 -1.88
CA PHE A 157 13.87 7.50 -0.58
C PHE A 157 12.95 8.72 -0.44
N ASP A 158 12.15 9.06 -1.46
CA ASP A 158 11.07 10.06 -1.37
C ASP A 158 9.76 9.37 -1.02
N GLY A 159 9.76 8.68 0.12
CA GLY A 159 8.54 8.47 0.88
C GLY A 159 8.73 9.27 2.16
N MET A 160 7.68 9.95 2.64
CA MET A 160 7.67 10.27 4.06
C MET A 160 7.81 8.92 4.77
N PRO A 161 8.91 8.61 5.50
CA PRO A 161 8.92 7.43 6.36
C PRO A 161 7.72 7.63 7.27
N GLY A 162 6.69 6.78 7.09
CA GLY A 162 5.30 7.05 7.46
C GLY A 162 5.24 8.02 8.61
N VAL A 163 4.93 9.30 8.30
CA VAL A 163 5.23 10.47 9.14
C VAL A 163 5.05 10.07 10.59
N PHE A 164 6.18 9.83 11.27
CA PHE A 164 6.18 9.86 12.71
C PHE A 164 5.66 11.27 13.00
N TYR A 165 4.43 11.38 13.50
CA TYR A 165 4.09 12.56 14.26
C TYR A 165 5.08 12.52 15.44
N GLU A 166 6.19 13.23 15.27
CA GLU A 166 7.03 13.61 16.40
C GLU A 166 6.11 14.38 17.34
N VAL A 167 5.85 13.72 18.48
CA VAL A 167 5.54 14.22 19.84
C VAL A 167 4.81 15.56 19.93
#